data_AF-A0A2A7BVG5-F1
#
_entry.id   AF-A0A2A7BVG5-F1
#
_cell.length_a   1.000
_cell.length_b   1.000
_cell.length_c   1.000
_cell.angle_alpha   90.00
_cell.angle_beta   90.00
_cell.angle_gamma   90.00
#
_symmetry.space_group_name_H-M   'P 1'
#
loop_
_entity.id
_entity.type
_entity.pdbx_description
1 polymer ?
#
loop_
_entity_poly.entity_id
_entity_poly.type
_entity_poly.pdbx_seq_one_letter_code
_entity_poly.pdbx_strand_id
1 'polypeptide(L)'
;MNKKTIFFLLTCLLLIASITYIICNKREQVPPMLVWEGQKYYVTNEPAKAEEVGQRLGEVTKKLETSKKPTKNSESNILQEKTELFTVIEEEKGPHSPLIIKEPYSDEYRIVRPMLHVL
;
A
#
# COMPACT_ATOMS: atom_id res chain seq x y z
N MET A 1 -7.41 -38.15 -37.08
CA MET A 1 -6.46 -37.01 -36.96
C MET A 1 -5.10 -37.54 -36.56
N ASN A 2 -4.01 -37.07 -37.16
CA ASN A 2 -2.66 -37.60 -36.88
C ASN A 2 -2.29 -37.36 -35.40
N LYS A 3 -1.67 -38.34 -34.74
CA LYS A 3 -1.20 -38.21 -33.34
C LYS A 3 -0.34 -36.95 -33.13
N LYS A 4 0.47 -36.58 -34.13
CA LYS A 4 1.24 -35.33 -34.14
C LYS A 4 0.36 -34.08 -34.14
N THR A 5 -0.74 -34.10 -34.90
CA THR A 5 -1.72 -33.01 -34.95
C THR A 5 -2.48 -32.88 -33.63
N ILE A 6 -2.85 -34.01 -32.99
CA ILE A 6 -3.50 -34.00 -31.68
C ILE A 6 -2.57 -33.38 -30.63
N PHE A 7 -1.31 -33.81 -30.59
CA PHE A 7 -0.33 -33.27 -29.64
C PHE A 7 -0.11 -31.77 -29.83
N PHE A 8 0.02 -31.32 -31.08
CA PHE A 8 0.19 -29.90 -31.41
C PHE A 8 -1.00 -29.04 -30.97
N LEU A 9 -2.23 -29.50 -31.23
CA LEU A 9 -3.44 -28.81 -30.79
C LEU A 9 -3.52 -28.69 -29.27
N LEU A 10 -3.13 -29.75 -28.56
CA LEU A 10 -3.15 -29.77 -27.10
C LEU A 10 -2.12 -28.80 -26.51
N THR A 11 -0.93 -28.71 -27.10
CA THR A 11 0.09 -27.71 -26.72
C THR A 11 -0.37 -26.28 -26.99
N CYS A 12 -1.01 -26.02 -28.15
CA CYS A 12 -1.59 -24.70 -28.43
C CYS A 12 -2.66 -24.31 -27.41
N LEU A 13 -3.53 -25.24 -27.03
CA LEU A 13 -4.60 -24.98 -26.07
C LEU A 13 -4.04 -24.65 -24.68
N LEU A 14 -2.99 -25.37 -24.25
CA LEU A 14 -2.29 -25.09 -22.99
C LEU A 14 -1.59 -23.72 -23.00
N LEU A 15 -0.99 -23.33 -24.13
CA LEU A 15 -0.35 -22.01 -24.27
C LEU A 15 -1.38 -20.88 -24.21
N ILE A 16 -2.53 -21.03 -24.87
CA ILE A 16 -3.59 -20.01 -24.83
C ILE A 16 -4.11 -19.87 -23.39
N ALA A 17 -4.33 -20.98 -22.69
CA ALA A 17 -4.79 -20.99 -21.30
C ALA A 17 -3.77 -20.32 -20.35
N SER A 18 -2.47 -20.58 -20.52
CA SER A 18 -1.44 -19.96 -19.67
C SER A 18 -1.33 -18.46 -19.91
N ILE A 19 -1.34 -18.01 -21.17
CA ILE A 19 -1.28 -16.59 -21.52
C ILE A 19 -2.51 -15.84 -21.01
N THR A 20 -3.71 -16.40 -21.20
CA THR A 20 -4.95 -15.79 -20.67
C THR A 20 -4.95 -15.75 -19.14
N TYR A 21 -4.46 -16.78 -18.46
CA TYR A 21 -4.31 -16.77 -17.01
C TYR A 21 -3.41 -15.63 -16.52
N ILE A 22 -2.25 -15.43 -17.17
CA ILE A 22 -1.31 -14.35 -16.82
C ILE A 22 -1.93 -12.97 -17.06
N ILE A 23 -2.61 -12.77 -18.20
CA ILE A 23 -3.25 -11.49 -18.54
C ILE A 23 -4.38 -11.18 -17.56
N CYS A 24 -5.27 -12.14 -17.29
CA CYS A 24 -6.41 -11.96 -16.38
C CYS A 24 -5.97 -11.76 -14.93
N ASN A 25 -4.82 -12.31 -14.53
CA ASN A 25 -4.32 -12.17 -13.17
C ASN A 25 -3.32 -11.01 -13.01
N LYS A 26 -3.17 -10.16 -14.04
CA LYS A 26 -2.31 -8.97 -13.96
C LYS A 26 -2.91 -8.01 -12.93
N ARG A 27 -2.30 -7.98 -11.74
CA ARG A 27 -2.72 -7.08 -10.66
C ARG A 27 -2.30 -5.66 -10.99
N GLU A 28 -3.21 -4.71 -10.82
CA GLU A 28 -2.85 -3.29 -10.85
C GLU A 28 -1.79 -3.01 -9.77
N GLN A 29 -0.76 -2.27 -10.15
CA GLN A 29 0.27 -1.88 -9.21
C GLN A 29 -0.29 -0.75 -8.34
N VAL A 30 -0.63 -1.08 -7.10
CA VAL A 30 -1.10 -0.11 -6.10
C VAL A 30 0.11 0.41 -5.32
N PRO A 31 0.27 1.74 -5.18
CA PRO A 31 1.38 2.30 -4.40
C PRO A 31 1.25 1.93 -2.91
N PRO A 32 2.37 1.92 -2.15
CA PRO A 32 2.34 1.74 -0.71
C PRO A 32 1.61 2.91 -0.05
N MET A 33 0.49 2.62 0.61
CA MET A 33 -0.41 3.65 1.07
C MET A 33 -1.12 3.33 2.38
N LEU A 34 -1.56 4.41 3.02
CA LEU A 34 -2.32 4.43 4.26
C LEU A 34 -3.50 5.38 4.07
N VAL A 35 -4.67 5.01 4.61
CA VAL A 35 -5.83 5.92 4.69
C VAL A 35 -6.03 6.32 6.13
N TRP A 36 -6.02 7.62 6.41
CA TRP A 36 -6.28 8.18 7.73
C TRP A 36 -7.25 9.36 7.64
N GLU A 37 -8.36 9.31 8.37
CA GLU A 37 -9.45 10.30 8.37
C GLU A 37 -9.89 10.69 6.94
N GLY A 38 -10.00 9.70 6.05
CA GLY A 38 -10.39 9.91 4.64
C GLY A 38 -9.29 10.44 3.72
N GLN A 39 -8.16 10.91 4.25
CA GLN A 39 -6.99 11.31 3.49
C GLN A 39 -6.11 10.09 3.17
N LYS A 40 -5.59 10.03 1.95
CA LYS A 40 -4.63 9.01 1.52
C LYS A 40 -3.22 9.53 1.71
N TYR A 41 -2.32 8.68 2.20
CA TYR A 41 -0.91 8.99 2.39
C TYR A 41 -0.05 7.98 1.63
N TYR A 42 1.01 8.46 0.98
CA TYR A 42 2.13 7.63 0.55
C TYR A 42 2.93 7.22 1.78
N VAL A 43 3.14 5.91 1.90
CA VAL A 43 4.05 5.36 2.91
C VAL A 43 5.47 5.45 2.35
N THR A 44 6.29 6.31 2.94
CA THR A 44 7.67 6.54 2.48
C THR A 44 8.68 5.85 3.39
N ASN A 45 9.95 5.81 2.96
CA ASN A 45 11.09 5.37 3.79
C ASN A 45 11.84 6.58 4.39
N GLU A 46 11.28 7.78 4.31
CA GLU A 46 11.86 8.97 4.91
C GLU A 46 11.83 8.83 6.44
N PRO A 47 12.98 8.88 7.13
CA PRO A 47 13.01 8.81 8.58
C PRO A 47 12.45 10.11 9.18
N ALA A 48 11.80 10.01 10.34
CA ALA A 48 11.43 11.14 11.18
C ALA A 48 12.24 11.11 12.46
N LYS A 49 12.61 12.28 12.99
CA LYS A 49 13.31 12.34 14.28
C LYS A 49 12.32 12.24 15.43
N ALA A 50 12.78 11.75 16.58
CA ALA A 50 11.93 11.60 17.76
C ALA A 50 11.39 12.96 18.26
N GLU A 51 12.16 14.03 18.07
CA GLU A 51 11.78 15.40 18.45
C GLU A 51 10.67 15.98 17.57
N GLU A 52 10.47 15.41 16.38
CA GLU A 52 9.40 15.78 15.43
C GLU A 52 8.09 15.03 15.73
N VAL A 53 8.10 14.04 16.63
CA VAL A 53 6.93 13.20 16.93
C VAL A 53 5.96 13.92 17.87
N GLY A 54 4.76 14.21 17.37
CA GLY A 54 3.72 14.90 18.11
C GLY A 54 2.71 13.98 18.78
N GLN A 55 1.46 14.44 18.84
CA GLN A 55 0.38 13.71 19.48
C GLN A 55 0.09 12.40 18.75
N ARG A 56 -0.05 11.30 19.49
CA ARG A 56 -0.55 10.03 18.98
C ARG A 56 -1.98 10.18 18.49
N LEU A 57 -2.21 9.84 17.22
CA LEU A 57 -3.51 9.87 16.56
C LEU A 57 -4.25 8.54 16.70
N GLY A 58 -3.52 7.43 16.66
CA GLY A 58 -4.08 6.08 16.76
C GLY A 58 -3.19 5.05 16.09
N GLU A 59 -3.78 4.04 15.46
CA GLU A 59 -3.03 2.94 14.86
C GLU A 59 -3.72 2.35 13.62
N VAL A 60 -2.92 1.67 12.79
CA VAL A 60 -3.41 0.83 11.69
C VAL A 60 -4.16 -0.36 12.27
N THR A 61 -5.42 -0.53 11.89
CA THR A 61 -6.27 -1.61 12.39
C THR A 61 -6.39 -2.78 11.43
N LYS A 62 -6.00 -2.59 10.15
CA LYS A 62 -6.14 -3.61 9.13
C LYS A 62 -5.09 -3.50 8.03
N LYS A 63 -4.33 -4.58 7.87
CA LYS A 63 -3.42 -4.76 6.73
C LYS A 63 -4.14 -5.44 5.57
N LEU A 64 -4.02 -4.86 4.38
CA LEU A 64 -4.48 -5.43 3.13
C LEU A 64 -3.31 -6.05 2.36
N GLU A 65 -3.63 -6.91 1.40
CA GLU A 65 -2.68 -7.34 0.38
C GLU A 65 -2.08 -6.13 -0.35
N THR A 66 -0.79 -6.17 -0.68
CA THR A 66 -0.07 -5.07 -1.33
C THR A 66 -0.72 -4.59 -2.62
N SER A 67 -1.35 -5.50 -3.37
CA SER A 67 -2.07 -5.20 -4.61
C SER A 67 -3.50 -4.65 -4.42
N LYS A 68 -4.00 -4.56 -3.18
CA LYS A 68 -5.33 -4.02 -2.89
C LYS A 68 -5.19 -2.56 -2.46
N LYS A 69 -6.06 -1.71 -2.99
CA LYS A 69 -6.13 -0.29 -2.63
C LYS A 69 -6.90 -0.11 -1.31
N PRO A 70 -6.27 0.40 -0.25
CA PRO A 70 -6.97 0.84 0.96
C PRO A 70 -8.00 1.93 0.64
N THR A 71 -9.17 1.82 1.26
CA THR A 71 -10.28 2.77 1.04
C THR A 71 -10.92 3.26 2.32
N LYS A 72 -10.75 2.54 3.43
CA LYS A 72 -11.33 2.90 4.74
C LYS A 72 -10.28 3.43 5.69
N ASN A 73 -10.72 4.18 6.70
CA ASN A 73 -9.85 4.69 7.75
C ASN A 73 -9.02 3.57 8.39
N SER A 74 -7.76 3.86 8.71
CA SER A 74 -6.82 2.95 9.37
C SER A 74 -6.48 1.68 8.57
N GLU A 75 -6.74 1.65 7.26
CA GLU A 75 -6.29 0.58 6.36
C GLU A 75 -4.95 0.95 5.69
N SER A 76 -4.06 -0.04 5.55
CA SER A 76 -2.84 0.07 4.75
C SER A 76 -2.59 -1.21 3.96
N ASN A 77 -1.96 -1.11 2.80
CA ASN A 77 -1.52 -2.27 2.00
C ASN A 77 -0.04 -2.65 2.23
N ILE A 78 0.64 -1.96 3.15
CA ILE A 78 2.06 -2.16 3.43
C ILE A 78 2.35 -2.22 4.94
N LEU A 79 1.76 -1.32 5.73
CA LEU A 79 2.01 -1.19 7.17
C LEU A 79 1.38 -2.34 7.94
N GLN A 80 2.05 -2.79 9.01
CA GLN A 80 1.51 -3.81 9.91
C GLN A 80 0.35 -3.25 10.74
N GLU A 81 -0.55 -4.14 11.16
CA GLU A 81 -1.52 -3.80 12.20
C GLU A 81 -0.78 -3.36 13.47
N LYS A 82 -1.39 -2.43 14.22
CA LYS A 82 -0.79 -1.75 15.38
C LYS A 82 0.37 -0.81 15.05
N THR A 83 0.63 -0.51 13.78
CA THR A 83 1.51 0.61 13.41
C THR A 83 0.89 1.89 13.95
N GLU A 84 1.60 2.59 14.81
CA GLU A 84 1.13 3.80 15.47
C GLU A 84 1.26 5.01 14.54
N LEU A 85 0.34 5.96 14.64
CA LEU A 85 0.33 7.21 13.88
C LEU A 85 0.43 8.40 14.83
N PHE A 86 1.18 9.42 14.42
CA PHE A 86 1.43 10.64 15.18
C PHE A 86 1.34 11.87 14.27
N THR A 87 0.99 13.02 14.84
CA THR A 87 1.19 14.31 14.18
C THR A 87 2.69 14.68 14.13
N VAL A 88 3.07 15.62 13.28
CA VAL A 88 4.41 16.23 13.31
C VAL A 88 4.41 17.45 14.25
N ILE A 89 5.41 17.58 15.12
CA ILE A 89 5.70 18.79 15.91
C ILE A 89 6.35 19.80 14.95
N GLU A 90 5.53 20.71 14.43
CA GLU A 90 5.85 21.83 13.53
C GLU A 90 6.29 21.48 12.09
N GLU A 91 5.54 22.01 11.11
CA GLU A 91 6.07 22.46 9.80
C GLU A 91 5.06 23.38 9.09
N GLU A 92 3.78 23.01 9.05
CA GLU A 92 2.65 23.88 8.66
C GLU A 92 1.37 23.08 8.90
N LYS A 93 0.42 23.60 9.69
CA LYS A 93 -0.87 22.93 9.92
C LYS A 93 -1.79 23.23 8.74
N GLY A 94 -1.86 22.30 7.81
CA GLY A 94 -2.81 22.31 6.70
C GLY A 94 -3.60 20.99 6.65
N PRO A 95 -4.67 20.93 5.85
CA PRO A 95 -5.42 19.69 5.62
C PRO A 95 -4.59 18.57 4.96
N HIS A 96 -3.37 18.89 4.51
CA HIS A 96 -2.43 17.98 3.88
C HIS A 96 -1.06 18.00 4.58
N SER A 97 -1.05 18.08 5.91
CA SER A 97 0.19 17.89 6.67
C SER A 97 0.65 16.42 6.62
N PRO A 98 1.97 16.16 6.61
CA PRO A 98 2.50 14.81 6.79
C PRO A 98 2.13 14.25 8.16
N LEU A 99 2.16 12.92 8.26
CA LEU A 99 2.06 12.20 9.54
C LEU A 99 3.35 11.42 9.79
N ILE A 100 3.57 11.04 11.04
CA ILE A 100 4.64 10.12 11.42
C ILE A 100 4.03 8.77 11.79
N ILE A 101 4.73 7.70 11.44
CA ILE A 101 4.37 6.33 11.81
C ILE A 101 5.48 5.63 12.58
N LYS A 102 5.11 4.65 13.43
CA LYS A 102 6.02 3.72 14.08
C LYS A 102 5.47 2.30 14.01
N GLU A 103 6.19 1.38 13.37
CA GLU A 103 5.77 -0.03 13.29
C GLU A 103 6.02 -0.76 14.64
N PRO A 104 5.20 -1.76 15.00
CA PRO A 104 5.18 -2.38 16.34
C PRO A 104 6.48 -3.08 16.80
N TYR A 105 7.47 -3.21 15.92
CA TYR A 105 8.80 -3.80 16.20
C TYR A 105 9.95 -2.93 15.68
N SER A 106 9.67 -1.65 15.38
CA SER A 106 10.65 -0.69 14.90
C SER A 106 10.83 0.40 15.95
N ASP A 107 12.07 0.74 16.26
CA ASP A 107 12.38 1.94 17.04
C ASP A 107 12.43 3.20 16.18
N GLU A 108 12.44 3.03 14.85
CA GLU A 108 12.49 4.11 13.88
C GLU A 108 11.09 4.66 13.58
N TYR A 109 11.02 5.99 13.55
CA TYR A 109 9.87 6.74 13.06
C TYR A 109 10.05 7.06 11.57
N ARG A 110 8.95 7.07 10.83
CA ARG A 110 8.95 7.38 9.40
C ARG A 110 7.86 8.37 9.02
N ILE A 111 8.14 9.20 8.02
CA ILE A 111 7.19 10.16 7.48
C ILE A 111 6.27 9.49 6.46
N VAL A 112 4.97 9.76 6.56
CA VAL A 112 3.99 9.47 5.50
C VAL A 112 3.45 10.78 4.95
N ARG A 113 3.46 10.92 3.62
CA ARG A 113 3.14 12.18 2.94
C ARG A 113 1.77 12.09 2.27
N PRO A 114 0.91 13.12 2.37
CA PRO A 114 -0.43 13.06 1.80
C PRO A 114 -0.36 12.99 0.27
N MET A 115 -1.23 12.16 -0.31
CA MET A 115 -1.50 12.17 -1.74
C MET A 115 -2.35 13.40 -2.05
N LEU A 116 -1.80 14.34 -2.82
CA LEU A 116 -2.58 15.47 -3.32
C LEU A 116 -3.61 14.96 -4.33
N HIS A 117 -4.89 15.29 -4.13
CA HIS A 117 -5.85 15.20 -5.22
C HIS A 117 -5.57 16.36 -6.17
N VAL A 118 -5.06 16.05 -7.36
CA VAL A 118 -5.14 16.99 -8.47
C VAL A 118 -6.63 17.00 -8.87
N LEU A 119 -7.32 18.08 -8.49
CA LEU A 119 -8.70 18.35 -8.92
C LEU A 119 -8.72 18.69 -10.42
#